data_AF-A0A965U6C4-F1
#
_entry.id   AF-A0A965U6C4-F1
#
_cell.length_a   1.000
_cell.length_b   1.000
_cell.length_c   1.000
_cell.angle_alpha   90.00
_cell.angle_beta   90.00
_cell.angle_gamma   90.00
#
_symmetry.space_group_name_H-M   'P 1'
#
loop_
_entity.id
_entity.type
_entity.pdbx_description
1 polymer ?
#
loop_
_entity_poly.entity_id
_entity_poly.type
_entity_poly.pdbx_seq_one_letter_code
_entity_poly.pdbx_strand_id
1 'polypeptide(L)'
;LWGIIIPPAATPTGVFLARQYMVTLPDSMIEAARIDGANEAYLFRKIILPLSKPIVATITIFSFMWRWNDYLWPLIVISGNKQQTLQQTLAGFVGQLQINWASLLAMTAISMVPVIVVFFAFQKYFMTGIAAGSVKG
;
A
#
# COMPACT_ATOMS: atom_id res chain seq x y z
N LEU A 1 -19.44 -1.21 4.05
CA LEU A 1 -18.29 -1.76 3.29
C LEU A 1 -17.77 -0.85 2.17
N TRP A 2 -18.52 -0.52 1.12
CA TRP A 2 -17.98 0.31 0.02
C TRP A 2 -17.44 1.68 0.46
N GLY A 3 -18.06 2.30 1.47
CA GLY A 3 -17.59 3.54 2.07
C GLY A 3 -16.21 3.47 2.73
N ILE A 4 -15.72 2.29 3.11
CA ILE A 4 -14.35 2.11 3.63
C ILE A 4 -13.35 1.70 2.54
N ILE A 5 -13.81 1.32 1.34
CA ILE A 5 -12.96 0.83 0.24
C ILE A 5 -12.69 1.93 -0.78
N ILE A 6 -13.74 2.56 -1.31
CA ILE A 6 -13.63 3.45 -2.47
C ILE A 6 -12.91 4.77 -2.12
N PRO A 7 -13.29 5.50 -1.06
CA PRO A 7 -12.69 6.80 -0.78
C PRO A 7 -11.16 6.76 -0.56
N PRO A 8 -10.59 5.81 0.22
CA PRO A 8 -9.14 5.74 0.38
C PRO A 8 -8.42 5.01 -0.76
N ALA A 9 -9.11 4.54 -1.81
CA ALA A 9 -8.51 3.73 -2.86
C ALA A 9 -7.40 4.48 -3.63
N ALA A 10 -7.63 5.76 -3.93
CA ALA A 10 -6.67 6.63 -4.61
C ALA A 10 -6.16 7.69 -3.62
N THR A 11 -4.87 7.67 -3.31
CA THR A 11 -4.26 8.63 -2.40
C THR A 11 -3.34 9.60 -3.15
N PRO A 12 -3.29 10.89 -2.76
CA PRO A 12 -2.36 11.86 -3.35
C PRO A 12 -0.91 11.38 -3.29
N THR A 13 -0.50 10.77 -2.17
CA THR A 13 0.84 10.20 -1.99
C THR A 13 1.12 9.07 -2.97
N GLY A 14 0.16 8.16 -3.21
CA GLY A 14 0.32 7.08 -4.17
C GLY A 14 0.52 7.59 -5.60
N VAL A 15 -0.29 8.57 -6.01
CA VAL A 15 -0.16 9.23 -7.32
C VAL A 15 1.17 9.96 -7.44
N PHE A 16 1.58 10.70 -6.41
CA PHE A 16 2.85 11.42 -6.38
C PHE A 16 4.03 10.46 -6.52
N LEU A 17 4.10 9.41 -5.72
CA LEU A 17 5.18 8.41 -5.77
C LEU A 17 5.22 7.68 -7.12
N ALA A 18 4.06 7.30 -7.65
CA ALA A 18 3.95 6.71 -8.98
C ALA A 18 4.53 7.66 -10.04
N ARG A 19 4.11 8.93 -10.03
CA ARG A 19 4.61 9.94 -10.98
C ARG A 19 6.12 10.13 -10.87
N GLN A 20 6.66 10.25 -9.66
CA GLN A 20 8.10 10.42 -9.45
C GLN A 20 8.88 9.25 -10.04
N TYR A 21 8.39 8.02 -9.88
CA TYR A 21 9.02 6.85 -10.47
C TYR A 21 8.92 6.84 -12.00
N MET A 22 7.74 7.15 -12.56
CA MET A 22 7.53 7.14 -14.02
C MET A 22 8.47 8.09 -14.75
N VAL A 23 8.75 9.26 -14.17
CA VAL A 23 9.69 10.26 -14.75
C VAL A 23 11.14 9.76 -14.77
N THR A 24 11.48 8.74 -13.99
CA THR A 24 12.82 8.12 -14.03
C THR A 24 12.99 7.11 -15.16
N LEU A 25 11.89 6.66 -15.77
CA LEU A 25 11.91 5.73 -16.90
C LEU A 25 12.36 6.48 -18.17
N PRO A 26 13.29 5.92 -18.97
CA PRO A 26 13.76 6.58 -20.17
C PRO A 26 12.69 6.58 -21.27
N ASP A 27 12.40 7.76 -21.83
CA ASP A 27 11.41 7.95 -22.89
C ASP A 27 11.73 7.15 -24.16
N SER A 28 13.00 6.84 -24.41
CA SER A 28 13.44 6.04 -25.57
C SER A 28 12.78 4.65 -25.63
N MET A 29 12.43 4.07 -24.49
CA MET A 29 11.70 2.79 -24.43
C MET A 29 10.27 2.92 -24.96
N ILE A 30 9.64 4.07 -24.70
CA ILE A 30 8.29 4.39 -25.17
C ILE A 30 8.30 4.70 -26.66
N GLU A 31 9.28 5.49 -27.10
CA GLU A 31 9.46 5.84 -28.51
C GLU A 31 9.74 4.62 -29.38
N ALA A 32 10.64 3.72 -28.95
CA ALA A 32 10.93 2.48 -29.65
C ALA A 32 9.67 1.61 -29.81
N ALA A 33 8.89 1.43 -28.74
CA ALA A 33 7.66 0.66 -28.79
C ALA A 33 6.60 1.28 -29.72
N ARG A 34 6.53 2.61 -29.81
CA ARG A 34 5.65 3.32 -30.74
C ARG A 34 6.09 3.14 -32.19
N ILE A 35 7.40 3.16 -32.46
CA ILE A 35 7.97 2.87 -33.79
C ILE A 35 7.62 1.44 -34.21
N ASP A 36 7.63 0.50 -33.28
CA ASP A 36 7.21 -0.90 -33.48
C ASP A 36 5.68 -1.08 -33.64
N GLY A 37 4.90 0.01 -33.65
CA GLY A 37 3.45 -0.02 -33.85
C GLY A 37 2.64 -0.45 -32.63
N ALA A 38 3.23 -0.45 -31.43
CA ALA A 38 2.50 -0.77 -30.21
C ALA A 38 1.43 0.29 -29.89
N ASN A 39 0.22 -0.17 -29.56
CA ASN A 39 -0.82 0.71 -29.03
C ASN A 39 -0.58 1.06 -27.54
N GLU A 40 -1.25 2.11 -27.04
CA GLU A 40 -1.07 2.59 -25.67
C GLU A 40 -1.43 1.55 -24.58
N ALA A 41 -2.44 0.72 -24.82
CA ALA A 41 -2.83 -0.33 -23.89
C ALA A 41 -1.75 -1.44 -23.78
N TYR A 42 -1.11 -1.78 -24.90
CA TYR A 42 0.01 -2.70 -24.96
C TYR A 42 1.23 -2.10 -24.26
N LEU A 43 1.60 -0.86 -24.60
CA LEU A 43 2.71 -0.13 -23.99
C LEU A 43 2.58 -0.12 -22.46
N PHE A 44 1.41 0.28 -21.95
CA PHE A 44 1.16 0.32 -20.52
C PHE A 44 1.30 -1.06 -19.87
N ARG A 45 0.61 -2.08 -20.40
CA ARG A 45 0.55 -3.40 -19.75
C ARG A 45 1.82 -4.23 -19.90
N LYS A 46 2.50 -4.15 -21.03
CA LYS A 46 3.65 -5.01 -21.37
C LYS A 46 4.99 -4.37 -21.10
N ILE A 47 5.08 -3.04 -21.05
CA ILE A 47 6.35 -2.32 -20.89
C ILE A 47 6.33 -1.54 -19.58
N ILE A 48 5.43 -0.57 -19.42
CA ILE A 48 5.42 0.33 -18.24
C ILE A 48 5.11 -0.43 -16.94
N LEU A 49 4.06 -1.26 -16.92
CA LEU A 49 3.61 -1.95 -15.71
C LEU A 49 4.68 -2.93 -15.15
N PRO A 50 5.36 -3.77 -15.95
CA PRO A 50 6.45 -4.61 -15.45
C PRO A 50 7.65 -3.83 -14.92
N LEU A 51 8.02 -2.72 -15.56
CA LEU A 51 9.10 -1.83 -15.10
C LEU A 51 8.73 -1.09 -13.81
N SER A 52 7.42 -0.90 -13.59
CA SER A 52 6.87 -0.23 -12.41
C SER A 52 6.62 -1.16 -11.23
N LYS A 53 6.98 -2.46 -11.32
CA LYS A 53 6.87 -3.40 -10.20
C LYS A 53 7.47 -2.87 -8.89
N PRO A 54 8.65 -2.22 -8.88
CA PRO A 54 9.22 -1.67 -7.66
C PRO A 54 8.33 -0.61 -7.00
N ILE A 55 7.84 0.37 -7.76
CA ILE A 55 6.99 1.42 -7.22
C ILE A 55 5.60 0.92 -6.82
N VAL A 56 5.03 -0.03 -7.58
CA VAL A 56 3.77 -0.67 -7.24
C VAL A 56 3.88 -1.42 -5.92
N ALA A 57 4.99 -2.14 -5.68
CA ALA A 57 5.26 -2.78 -4.40
C ALA A 57 5.32 -1.77 -3.25
N THR A 58 6.06 -0.67 -3.42
CA THR A 58 6.16 0.39 -2.41
C THR A 58 4.80 1.01 -2.08
N ILE A 59 4.01 1.38 -3.10
CA ILE A 59 2.67 1.93 -2.92
C ILE A 59 1.74 0.91 -2.23
N THR A 60 1.87 -0.38 -2.56
CA THR A 60 1.09 -1.45 -1.96
C THR A 60 1.39 -1.61 -0.48
N ILE A 61 2.68 -1.62 -0.09
CA ILE A 61 3.10 -1.71 1.32
C ILE A 61 2.54 -0.53 2.11
N PHE A 62 2.79 0.70 1.64
CA PHE A 62 2.28 1.90 2.33
C PHE A 62 0.75 1.91 2.40
N SER A 63 0.08 1.58 1.29
CA SER A 63 -1.39 1.52 1.27
C SER A 63 -1.94 0.49 2.23
N PHE A 64 -1.34 -0.69 2.30
CA PHE A 64 -1.73 -1.73 3.26
C PHE A 64 -1.51 -1.26 4.70
N MET A 65 -0.32 -0.76 5.03
CA MET A 65 -0.01 -0.27 6.38
C MET A 65 -0.97 0.82 6.82
N TRP A 66 -1.27 1.78 5.95
CA TRP A 66 -2.21 2.86 6.27
C TRP A 66 -3.61 2.32 6.53
N ARG A 67 -4.15 1.48 5.64
CA ARG A 67 -5.51 0.92 5.79
C ARG A 67 -5.60 -0.04 6.98
N TRP A 68 -4.53 -0.77 7.29
CA TRP A 68 -4.47 -1.71 8.41
C TRP A 68 -4.45 -1.00 9.77
N ASN A 69 -3.80 0.17 9.84
CA ASN A 69 -3.74 0.99 11.05
C ASN A 69 -4.85 2.04 11.13
N ASP A 70 -5.72 2.14 10.12
CA ASP A 70 -6.78 3.14 10.10
C ASP A 70 -7.88 2.79 11.11
N TYR A 71 -8.15 3.75 11.99
CA TYR A 71 -9.15 3.65 13.04
C TYR A 71 -10.28 4.65 12.83
N LEU A 72 -9.95 5.91 12.54
CA LEU A 72 -10.91 7.01 12.50
C LEU A 72 -11.93 6.87 11.36
N TRP A 73 -11.47 6.54 10.15
CA TRP A 73 -12.39 6.45 9.02
C TRP A 73 -13.39 5.29 9.17
N PRO A 74 -12.96 4.05 9.52
CA PRO A 74 -13.90 2.98 9.84
C PRO A 74 -14.84 3.31 11.00
N LEU A 75 -14.36 4.03 12.03
CA LEU A 75 -15.20 4.45 13.16
C LEU A 75 -16.35 5.36 12.72
N ILE A 76 -16.10 6.26 11.78
CA ILE A 76 -17.11 7.22 11.29
C ILE A 76 -18.08 6.54 10.32
N VAL A 77 -17.57 5.68 9.43
CA VAL A 77 -18.35 5.15 8.30
C VAL A 77 -19.13 3.88 8.65
N ILE A 78 -18.63 3.05 9.57
CA ILE A 78 -19.25 1.76 9.88
C ILE A 78 -20.33 1.93 10.94
N SER A 79 -21.57 1.72 10.55
CA SER A 79 -22.74 1.67 11.42
C SER A 79 -23.03 0.22 11.83
N GLY A 80 -22.41 -0.25 12.91
CA GLY A 80 -22.72 -1.54 13.57
C GLY A 80 -21.54 -2.48 13.79
N ASN A 81 -21.66 -3.38 14.78
CA ASN A 81 -20.57 -4.24 15.24
C ASN A 81 -20.06 -5.29 14.23
N LYS A 82 -20.90 -5.73 13.27
CA LYS A 82 -20.55 -6.85 12.36
C LYS A 82 -19.45 -6.53 11.34
N GLN A 83 -19.08 -5.26 11.16
CA GLN A 83 -18.07 -4.83 10.17
C GLN A 83 -16.87 -4.14 10.82
N GLN A 84 -16.70 -4.22 12.15
CA GLN A 84 -15.59 -3.55 12.82
C GLN A 84 -14.24 -4.05 12.32
N THR A 85 -13.32 -3.12 12.11
CA THR A 85 -11.92 -3.44 11.82
C THR A 85 -11.20 -3.89 13.08
N LEU A 86 -10.06 -4.57 12.90
CA LEU A 86 -9.22 -5.01 14.01
C LEU A 86 -8.84 -3.83 14.93
N GLN A 87 -8.53 -2.66 14.36
CA GLN A 87 -8.18 -1.47 15.14
C GLN A 87 -9.36 -0.97 15.99
N GLN A 88 -10.58 -1.00 15.46
CA GLN A 88 -11.79 -0.64 16.21
C GLN A 88 -12.03 -1.62 17.37
N THR A 89 -11.83 -2.92 17.13
CA THR A 89 -11.96 -3.95 18.16
C THR A 89 -10.90 -3.76 19.24
N LEU A 90 -9.63 -3.54 18.88
CA LEU A 90 -8.53 -3.28 19.82
C LEU A 90 -8.82 -2.06 20.71
N ALA A 91 -9.34 -0.97 20.13
CA ALA A 91 -9.75 0.21 20.88
C ALA A 91 -10.86 -0.10 21.89
N GLY A 92 -11.79 -1.00 21.57
CA GLY A 92 -12.84 -1.45 22.49
C GLY A 92 -12.34 -2.23 23.71
N PHE A 93 -11.12 -2.79 23.67
CA PHE A 93 -10.49 -3.45 24.82
C PHE A 93 -9.89 -2.47 25.83
N VAL A 94 -9.75 -1.20 25.45
CA VAL A 94 -9.41 -0.11 26.36
C VAL A 94 -10.70 0.34 27.06
N GLY A 95 -11.13 -0.44 28.06
CA GLY A 95 -12.35 -0.19 28.82
C GLY A 95 -12.25 1.05 29.73
N GLN A 96 -13.40 1.63 30.09
CA GLN A 96 -13.47 2.85 30.92
C GLN A 96 -13.00 2.66 32.37
N LEU A 97 -13.04 1.44 32.91
CA LEU A 97 -12.80 1.18 34.34
C LEU A 97 -11.61 0.25 34.62
N GLN A 98 -11.27 -0.65 33.71
CA GLN A 98 -10.15 -1.59 33.82
C GLN A 98 -9.62 -1.95 32.43
N ILE A 99 -8.31 -1.94 32.26
CA ILE A 99 -7.62 -2.36 31.03
C ILE A 99 -6.93 -3.70 31.30
N ASN A 100 -7.32 -4.74 30.56
CA ASN A 100 -6.59 -6.01 30.57
C ASN A 100 -5.36 -5.91 29.66
N TRP A 101 -4.25 -5.44 30.22
CA TRP A 101 -2.99 -5.25 29.51
C TRP A 101 -2.46 -6.53 28.85
N ALA A 102 -2.60 -7.68 29.51
CA ALA A 102 -2.14 -8.95 28.96
C ALA A 102 -2.86 -9.29 27.65
N SER A 103 -4.19 -9.12 27.61
CA SER A 103 -5.00 -9.38 26.41
C SER A 103 -4.73 -8.33 25.33
N LEU A 104 -4.70 -7.05 25.70
CA LEU A 104 -4.45 -5.94 24.76
C LEU A 104 -3.11 -6.08 24.05
N LEU A 105 -2.04 -6.35 24.80
CA LEU A 105 -0.70 -6.54 24.24
C LEU A 105 -0.61 -7.80 23.38
N ALA A 106 -1.24 -8.90 23.80
CA ALA A 106 -1.27 -10.14 22.99
C ALA A 106 -1.98 -9.93 21.65
N MET A 107 -3.16 -9.30 21.64
CA MET A 107 -3.87 -9.01 20.39
C MET A 107 -3.13 -8.01 19.51
N THR A 108 -2.45 -7.02 20.11
CA THR A 108 -1.61 -6.06 19.38
C THR A 108 -0.39 -6.74 18.76
N ALA A 109 0.24 -7.70 19.43
CA ALA A 109 1.33 -8.48 18.86
C ALA A 109 0.85 -9.32 17.65
N ILE A 110 -0.32 -9.96 17.78
CA ILE A 110 -0.92 -10.73 16.68
C ILE A 110 -1.30 -9.82 15.49
N SER A 111 -1.75 -8.59 15.75
CA SER A 111 -2.13 -7.64 14.70
C SER A 111 -0.96 -7.20 13.81
N MET A 112 0.28 -7.39 14.25
CA MET A 112 1.48 -7.11 13.45
C MET A 112 1.76 -8.19 12.39
N VAL A 113 1.27 -9.42 12.58
CA VAL A 113 1.58 -10.56 11.71
C VAL A 113 1.25 -10.28 10.24
N PRO A 114 0.07 -9.75 9.87
CA PRO A 114 -0.25 -9.48 8.46
C PRO A 114 0.66 -8.41 7.84
N VAL A 115 1.05 -7.40 8.62
CA VAL A 115 1.98 -6.35 8.17
C VAL A 115 3.35 -6.95 7.86
N ILE A 116 3.85 -7.83 8.73
CA ILE A 116 5.10 -8.54 8.54
C ILE A 116 5.05 -9.44 7.29
N VAL A 117 3.96 -10.16 7.07
CA VAL A 117 3.77 -11.00 5.88
C VAL A 117 3.80 -10.17 4.59
N VAL A 118 3.08 -9.04 4.56
CA VAL A 118 3.09 -8.12 3.42
C VAL A 118 4.49 -7.56 3.20
N PHE A 119 5.18 -7.15 4.26
CA PHE A 119 6.55 -6.66 4.15
C PHE A 119 7.48 -7.72 3.54
N PHE A 120 7.52 -8.94 4.05
CA PHE A 120 8.37 -10.01 3.52
C PHE A 120 8.03 -10.39 2.07
N ALA A 121 6.75 -10.33 1.68
CA ALA A 121 6.32 -10.59 0.31
C ALA A 121 6.87 -9.54 -0.69
N PHE A 122 7.01 -8.28 -0.27
CA PHE A 122 7.37 -7.16 -1.13
C PHE A 122 8.76 -6.56 -0.88
N GLN A 123 9.46 -6.92 0.20
CA GLN A 123 10.77 -6.37 0.60
C GLN A 123 11.82 -6.37 -0.53
N LYS A 124 11.80 -7.39 -1.41
CA LYS A 124 12.78 -7.54 -2.49
C LYS A 124 12.72 -6.37 -3.48
N TYR A 125 11.53 -5.82 -3.69
CA TYR A 125 11.30 -4.69 -4.60
C TYR A 125 11.77 -3.37 -3.99
N PHE A 126 11.71 -3.26 -2.66
CA PHE A 126 12.21 -2.11 -1.92
C PHE A 126 13.74 -2.01 -2.03
N MET A 127 14.46 -3.14 -1.91
CA MET A 127 15.93 -3.17 -2.04
C MET A 127 16.40 -2.82 -3.46
N THR A 128 15.68 -3.28 -4.51
CA THR A 128 16.02 -2.94 -5.90
C THR A 128 15.84 -1.46 -6.20
N GLY A 129 14.83 -0.80 -5.62
CA GLY A 129 14.57 0.63 -5.82
C GLY A 129 15.65 1.54 -5.23
N ILE A 130 16.19 1.18 -4.05
CA ILE A 130 17.28 1.94 -3.41
C ILE A 130 18.59 1.74 -4.19
N ALA A 131 18.90 0.50 -4.60
CA ALA A 131 20.12 0.20 -5.34
C ALA A 131 20.17 0.90 -6.72
N ALA A 132 19.06 1.02 -7.44
CA ALA A 132 19.00 1.72 -8.73
C ALA A 132 19.29 3.23 -8.61
N GLY A 133 18.98 3.85 -7.46
CA GLY A 133 19.31 5.26 -7.19
C GLY A 133 20.79 5.49 -6.87
N SER A 134 21.50 4.47 -6.34
CA SER A 134 22.92 4.58 -5.96
C SER A 134 23.91 4.41 -7.12
N VAL A 135 23.49 3.93 -8.29
CA VAL A 135 24.39 3.75 -9.46
C VAL A 135 24.55 5.03 -10.29
N LYS A 136 23.86 6.12 -9.93
CA LYS A 136 24.02 7.45 -10.57
C LYS A 136 24.94 8.41 -9.81
N GLY A 137 25.82 7.88 -8.95
CA GLY A 137 26.89 8.62 -8.27
C GLY A 137 28.26 8.29 -8.84
#